data_AF-A0A422NZ30-F1
#
_entry.id   AF-A0A422NZ30-F1
#
_cell.length_a   1.000
_cell.length_b   1.000
_cell.length_c   1.000
_cell.angle_alpha   90.00
_cell.angle_beta   90.00
_cell.angle_gamma   90.00
#
_symmetry.space_group_name_H-M   'P 1'
#
loop_
_entity.id
_entity.type
_entity.pdbx_description
1 polymer ?
#
loop_
_entity_poly.entity_id
_entity_poly.type
_entity_poly.pdbx_seq_one_letter_code
_entity_poly.pdbx_strand_id
1 'polypeptide(L)'
;MPIQQDAASGDCSALVRAAEKRIPCEICSHFTGMASYRQLRDDKEQTLTSVLRPYKRFRDPTCARDVRIESCSCCVLSCVACQVLKGYCVLWAESLVKVAIYDTFASHEAGRRRSHEKITTTMGVCEQHLLTFRTLHIVDRAAYKQPVQHSFALQSVCQPGRVIQLECYPYHMVHFGLLMYVLWQSPDEAFMARGSKPRHLKKTTIFEAEACITGNTTKSSPSPSFKFPFLTSTEDASVLILGLGGNVIGNCLDAALPVDVPIDVVEVEPAVLETCQRQGQVPPCSEIHPKTTDETACVWVASRGRQQQPNYRFIIGDVREVLQEDSQKTTDIKNPLHERRYGLVFLDCYDPEKERMMHDGSLIDLCRSRLRPGGALIVNAHILPIRERLEEQFLARGFDSVQALRVAGCDQSIVVCLARDKTSSGRCNEGGPQQQKQQLARLDRFCVRHARQLTWFIQNPLRADLGMQGLFRSDFSLDADWLKSSRSLEGVSCHTRVWEHYD
;
A
#
# COMPACT_ATOMS: atom_id res chain seq x y z
N MET A 1 16.43 25.86 1.21
CA MET A 1 17.37 25.65 0.08
C MET A 1 17.01 26.65 -1.01
N PRO A 2 17.98 27.32 -1.65
CA PRO A 2 17.68 28.24 -2.74
C PRO A 2 17.18 27.43 -3.94
N ILE A 3 16.10 27.92 -4.58
CA ILE A 3 15.52 27.32 -5.78
C ILE A 3 16.59 27.36 -6.87
N GLN A 4 17.04 26.19 -7.33
CA GLN A 4 17.86 26.10 -8.54
C GLN A 4 16.90 26.24 -9.72
N GLN A 5 16.58 27.50 -10.05
CA GLN A 5 15.81 27.87 -11.24
C GLN A 5 16.69 27.59 -12.46
N ASP A 6 16.64 26.36 -12.98
CA ASP A 6 17.07 26.09 -14.35
C ASP A 6 16.22 26.96 -15.27
N ALA A 7 16.82 28.04 -15.79
CA ALA A 7 16.30 28.97 -16.81
C ALA A 7 14.80 28.84 -17.10
N ALA A 8 13.97 29.22 -16.12
CA ALA A 8 12.53 29.09 -16.24
C ALA A 8 12.04 30.08 -17.30
N SER A 9 11.60 29.56 -18.45
CA SER A 9 10.80 30.34 -19.39
C SER A 9 9.61 30.97 -18.65
N GLY A 10 9.13 32.14 -19.11
CA GLY A 10 8.02 32.85 -18.47
C GLY A 10 6.77 31.97 -18.22
N ASP A 11 6.56 30.96 -19.08
CA ASP A 11 5.49 29.96 -18.97
C ASP A 11 5.62 29.07 -17.72
N CYS A 12 6.84 28.71 -17.31
CA CYS A 12 7.08 27.87 -16.13
C CYS A 12 6.68 28.61 -14.83
N SER A 13 6.93 29.92 -14.76
CA SER A 13 6.52 30.75 -13.61
C SER A 13 4.99 30.87 -13.47
N ALA A 14 4.26 30.92 -14.59
CA ALA A 14 2.80 30.93 -14.57
C ALA A 14 2.23 29.58 -14.10
N LEU A 15 2.81 28.48 -14.57
CA LEU A 15 2.44 27.13 -14.17
C LEU A 15 2.67 26.86 -12.68
N VAL A 16 3.84 27.22 -12.16
CA VAL A 16 4.16 27.09 -10.74
C VAL A 16 3.14 27.83 -9.86
N ARG A 17 2.83 29.10 -10.20
CA ARG A 17 1.83 29.87 -9.44
C ARG A 17 0.44 29.26 -9.51
N ALA A 18 0.06 28.69 -10.66
CA ALA A 18 -1.21 27.98 -10.79
C ALA A 18 -1.22 26.72 -9.92
N ALA A 19 -0.13 25.95 -9.90
CA ALA A 19 0.02 24.75 -9.08
C ALA A 19 -0.06 25.05 -7.58
N GLU A 20 0.70 26.04 -7.09
CA GLU A 20 0.70 26.45 -5.67
C GLU A 20 -0.69 26.89 -5.18
N LYS A 21 -1.54 27.38 -6.08
CA LYS A 21 -2.93 27.74 -5.79
C LYS A 21 -3.88 26.53 -5.79
N ARG A 22 -3.61 25.50 -6.61
CA ARG A 22 -4.55 24.39 -6.86
C ARG A 22 -4.24 23.14 -6.04
N ILE A 23 -2.97 22.80 -5.83
CA ILE A 23 -2.54 21.64 -5.04
C ILE A 23 -3.15 21.64 -3.62
N PRO A 24 -3.26 22.78 -2.89
CA PRO A 24 -3.96 22.80 -1.61
C PRO A 24 -5.40 22.29 -1.67
N CYS A 25 -6.14 22.60 -2.74
CA CYS A 25 -7.51 22.12 -2.91
C CYS A 25 -7.54 20.60 -3.09
N GLU A 26 -6.61 20.04 -3.86
CA GLU A 26 -6.48 18.60 -4.04
C GLU A 26 -6.18 17.90 -2.71
N ILE A 27 -5.23 18.42 -1.92
CA ILE A 27 -4.90 17.86 -0.60
C ILE A 27 -6.12 17.88 0.30
N CYS A 28 -6.85 19.00 0.36
CA CYS A 28 -8.07 19.11 1.14
C CYS A 28 -9.14 18.10 0.72
N SER A 29 -9.35 17.91 -0.59
CA SER A 29 -10.34 16.96 -1.13
C SER A 29 -10.00 15.50 -0.80
N HIS A 30 -8.71 15.16 -0.71
CA HIS A 30 -8.26 13.80 -0.41
C HIS A 30 -7.94 13.55 1.07
N PHE A 31 -7.91 14.58 1.92
CA PHE A 31 -7.40 14.47 3.29
C PHE A 31 -8.13 13.45 4.14
N THR A 32 -9.46 13.32 4.02
CA THR A 32 -10.23 12.35 4.80
C THR A 32 -9.87 10.90 4.45
N GLY A 33 -9.34 10.65 3.25
CA GLY A 33 -8.82 9.34 2.84
C GLY A 33 -7.36 9.08 3.23
N MET A 34 -6.68 10.06 3.83
CA MET A 34 -5.27 9.95 4.24
C MET A 34 -5.11 9.22 5.58
N ALA A 35 -4.00 8.50 5.73
CA ALA A 35 -3.68 7.80 6.97
C ALA A 35 -3.46 8.80 8.11
N SER A 36 -2.85 9.96 7.82
CA SER A 36 -2.73 11.07 8.78
C SER A 36 -4.08 11.47 9.40
N TYR A 37 -5.13 11.61 8.58
CA TYR A 37 -6.47 11.95 9.08
C TYR A 37 -7.00 10.87 10.03
N ARG A 38 -6.92 9.59 9.63
CA ARG A 38 -7.37 8.47 10.47
C ARG A 38 -6.63 8.41 11.80
N GLN A 39 -5.31 8.62 11.81
CA GLN A 39 -4.53 8.64 13.04
C GLN A 39 -4.99 9.73 14.01
N LEU A 40 -5.22 10.96 13.50
CA LEU A 40 -5.71 12.08 14.30
C LEU A 40 -7.15 11.85 14.80
N ARG A 41 -8.01 11.25 13.96
CA ARG A 41 -9.41 10.93 14.28
C ARG A 41 -9.53 9.86 15.37
N ASP A 42 -8.76 8.78 15.24
CA ASP A 42 -8.88 7.56 16.04
C ASP A 42 -8.04 7.60 17.33
N ASP A 43 -7.28 8.67 17.57
CA ASP A 43 -6.45 8.86 18.77
C ASP A 43 -5.44 7.72 18.99
N LYS A 44 -4.92 7.16 17.90
CA LYS A 44 -3.83 6.17 17.94
C LYS A 44 -2.51 6.89 18.17
N GLU A 45 -2.32 7.52 19.32
CA GLU A 45 -1.04 8.10 19.72
C GLU A 45 0.00 6.99 19.98
N GLN A 46 0.94 6.87 19.06
CA GLN A 46 2.35 6.90 19.45
C GLN A 46 3.02 7.96 18.58
N THR A 47 3.62 8.99 19.17
CA THR A 47 4.53 9.95 18.52
C THR A 47 3.91 11.09 17.69
N LEU A 48 3.02 11.90 18.28
CA LEU A 48 2.84 13.30 17.83
C LEU A 48 3.06 14.22 19.03
N THR A 49 3.86 15.27 18.82
CA THR A 49 4.32 16.19 19.86
C THR A 49 3.15 17.07 20.34
N SER A 50 2.38 16.55 21.28
CA SER A 50 1.25 17.24 21.89
C SER A 50 1.69 18.45 22.72
N VAL A 51 1.08 19.61 22.48
CA VAL A 51 1.21 20.80 23.34
C VAL A 51 0.18 20.71 24.48
N LEU A 52 0.68 20.64 25.71
CA LEU A 52 0.02 20.62 27.03
C LEU A 52 -1.51 20.91 27.07
N ARG A 53 -2.30 19.88 27.47
CA ARG A 53 -3.73 20.03 27.84
C ARG A 53 -3.88 20.51 29.30
N PRO A 54 -4.58 21.64 29.59
CA PRO A 54 -4.70 22.14 30.98
C PRO A 54 -5.86 21.57 31.82
N TYR A 55 -6.77 20.74 31.30
CA TYR A 55 -7.93 20.28 32.08
C TYR A 55 -8.36 18.83 31.79
N LYS A 56 -8.56 18.05 32.87
CA LYS A 56 -9.13 16.69 32.83
C LYS A 56 -10.64 16.75 32.59
N ARG A 57 -11.07 16.81 31.32
CA ARG A 57 -12.45 16.49 30.94
C ARG A 57 -12.54 15.02 30.58
N PHE A 58 -13.54 14.32 31.11
CA PHE A 58 -13.80 12.92 30.76
C PHE A 58 -14.39 12.87 29.35
N ARG A 59 -13.67 12.21 28.44
CA ARG A 59 -14.09 11.96 27.06
C ARG A 59 -14.95 10.70 27.02
N ASP A 60 -15.98 10.70 26.18
CA ASP A 60 -16.64 9.48 25.76
C ASP A 60 -15.75 8.78 24.71
N PRO A 61 -15.13 7.62 25.00
CA PRO A 61 -14.24 6.94 24.07
C PRO A 61 -14.98 6.37 22.84
N THR A 62 -16.31 6.38 22.82
CA THR A 62 -17.11 5.88 21.70
C THR A 62 -17.36 6.94 20.62
N CYS A 63 -17.09 8.22 20.90
CA CYS A 63 -17.27 9.29 19.93
C CYS A 63 -15.98 9.55 19.14
N ALA A 64 -16.05 9.43 17.82
CA ALA A 64 -14.97 9.79 16.91
C ALA A 64 -14.69 11.29 17.00
N ARG A 65 -13.41 11.68 16.97
CA ARG A 65 -13.04 13.10 16.95
C ARG A 65 -13.40 13.69 15.59
N ASP A 66 -13.81 14.95 15.56
CA ASP A 66 -13.95 15.68 14.30
C ASP A 66 -12.62 16.34 13.96
N VAL A 67 -12.08 16.06 12.77
CA VAL A 67 -10.77 16.52 12.32
C VAL A 67 -10.99 17.38 11.08
N ARG A 68 -10.56 18.65 11.15
CA ARG A 68 -10.76 19.62 10.07
C ARG A 68 -9.46 20.29 9.68
N ILE A 69 -9.27 20.50 8.38
CA ILE A 69 -8.21 21.37 7.89
C ILE A 69 -8.60 22.82 8.16
N GLU A 70 -7.77 23.56 8.88
CA GLU A 70 -7.92 25.00 9.07
C GLU A 70 -7.30 25.78 7.91
N SER A 71 -6.14 25.33 7.43
CA SER A 71 -5.44 25.96 6.31
C SER A 71 -4.49 24.99 5.63
N CYS A 72 -4.28 25.15 4.32
CA CYS A 72 -3.26 24.45 3.56
C CYS A 72 -2.52 25.45 2.66
N SER A 73 -1.20 25.51 2.78
CA SER A 73 -0.33 26.31 1.91
C SER A 73 0.65 25.40 1.19
N CYS A 74 0.95 25.70 -0.07
CA CYS A 74 1.80 24.88 -0.93
C CYS A 74 2.93 25.73 -1.52
N CYS A 75 4.10 25.11 -1.68
CA CYS A 75 5.24 25.65 -2.42
C CYS A 75 5.77 24.58 -3.39
N VAL A 76 5.93 24.93 -4.66
CA VAL A 76 6.54 24.03 -5.64
C VAL A 76 8.06 24.09 -5.49
N LEU A 77 8.67 22.94 -5.21
CA LEU A 77 10.10 22.79 -4.99
C LEU A 77 10.87 22.45 -6.28
N SER A 78 10.21 21.77 -7.21
CA SER A 78 10.81 21.35 -8.48
C SER A 78 9.76 21.32 -9.59
N CYS A 79 10.16 21.70 -10.80
CA CYS A 79 9.36 21.57 -12.02
C CYS A 79 10.28 21.08 -13.14
N VAL A 80 10.12 19.82 -13.54
CA VAL A 80 10.96 19.16 -14.54
C VAL A 80 10.15 18.85 -15.78
N ALA A 81 10.64 19.25 -16.94
CA ALA A 81 10.06 18.96 -18.23
C ALA A 81 10.07 17.45 -18.52
N CYS A 82 8.90 16.86 -18.83
CA CYS A 82 8.83 15.47 -19.28
C CYS A 82 9.50 15.29 -20.65
N GLN A 83 10.18 14.16 -20.84
CA GLN A 83 10.84 13.78 -22.09
C GLN A 83 9.95 12.87 -22.95
N VAL A 84 9.26 11.90 -22.33
CA VAL A 84 8.40 10.94 -23.03
C VAL A 84 6.98 11.48 -23.14
N LEU A 85 6.43 11.98 -22.03
CA LEU A 85 5.11 12.61 -21.96
C LEU A 85 5.18 14.06 -22.48
N LYS A 86 5.26 14.22 -23.81
CA LYS A 86 5.39 15.52 -24.46
C LYS A 86 4.25 16.47 -24.06
N GLY A 87 4.62 17.70 -23.70
CA GLY A 87 3.66 18.71 -23.25
C GLY A 87 3.39 18.70 -21.74
N TYR A 88 3.91 17.70 -21.00
CA TYR A 88 3.77 17.62 -19.55
C TYR A 88 5.05 18.05 -18.80
N CYS A 89 4.91 18.25 -17.49
CA CYS A 89 6.00 18.41 -16.54
C CYS A 89 5.71 17.65 -15.24
N VAL A 90 6.77 17.21 -14.57
CA VAL A 90 6.74 16.68 -13.21
C VAL A 90 6.95 17.83 -12.22
N LEU A 91 5.96 18.05 -11.35
CA LEU A 91 6.03 18.98 -10.24
C LEU A 91 6.24 18.20 -8.94
N TRP A 92 7.17 18.68 -8.12
CA TRP A 92 7.31 18.27 -6.73
C TRP A 92 6.97 19.43 -5.83
N ALA A 93 6.00 19.26 -4.94
CA ALA A 93 5.52 20.32 -4.07
C ALA A 93 5.59 19.90 -2.61
N GLU A 94 5.78 20.89 -1.73
CA GLU A 94 5.67 20.72 -0.28
C GLU A 94 4.50 21.56 0.21
N SER A 95 3.61 20.93 0.96
CA SER A 95 2.41 21.54 1.52
C SER A 95 2.43 21.45 3.04
N LEU A 96 2.12 22.57 3.69
CA LEU A 96 1.92 22.68 5.13
C LEU A 96 0.42 22.73 5.40
N VAL A 97 -0.08 21.73 6.13
CA VAL A 97 -1.50 21.58 6.45
C VAL A 97 -1.69 21.76 7.95
N LYS A 98 -2.43 22.79 8.32
CA LYS A 98 -2.85 23.02 9.70
C LYS A 98 -4.19 22.33 9.93
N VAL A 99 -4.22 21.44 10.91
CA VAL A 99 -5.39 20.60 11.22
C VAL A 99 -5.82 20.88 12.65
N ALA A 100 -7.11 21.06 12.86
CA ALA A 100 -7.71 21.15 14.18
C ALA A 100 -8.56 19.91 14.48
N ILE A 101 -8.43 19.44 15.71
CA ILE A 101 -9.21 18.34 16.25
C ILE A 101 -10.21 18.92 17.24
N TYR A 102 -11.48 18.59 17.02
CA TYR A 102 -12.59 19.02 17.85
C TYR A 102 -13.13 17.81 18.62
N ASP A 103 -13.15 17.94 19.94
CA ASP A 103 -13.82 16.97 20.80
C ASP A 103 -15.28 17.43 20.99
N THR A 104 -16.20 16.49 20.80
CA THR A 104 -17.61 16.69 21.11
C THR A 104 -17.81 16.45 22.61
N PHE A 105 -18.05 17.52 23.36
CA PHE A 105 -18.40 17.41 24.77
C PHE A 105 -19.91 17.52 24.94
N ALA A 106 -20.52 16.54 25.61
CA ALA A 106 -21.85 16.72 26.19
C ALA A 106 -21.69 17.52 27.49
N SER A 107 -22.10 18.79 27.49
CA SER A 107 -22.28 19.51 28.76
C SER A 107 -23.64 19.13 29.33
N HIS A 108 -23.64 18.35 30.41
CA HIS A 108 -24.82 18.27 31.27
C HIS A 108 -24.88 19.58 32.06
N GLU A 109 -25.64 20.57 31.58
CA GLU A 109 -26.08 21.63 32.47
C GLU A 109 -26.99 20.99 33.52
N ALA A 110 -26.47 20.85 34.75
CA ALA A 110 -27.24 20.41 35.90
C ALA A 110 -28.23 21.51 36.31
N GLY A 111 -29.20 21.80 35.44
CA GLY A 111 -30.35 22.62 35.73
C GLY A 111 -31.27 21.85 36.67
N ARG A 112 -31.19 22.16 37.96
CA ARG A 112 -32.22 21.76 38.94
C ARG A 112 -33.58 22.34 38.50
N ARG A 113 -34.34 21.60 37.69
CA ARG A 113 -35.82 21.51 37.71
C ARG A 113 -36.32 20.65 36.54
N ARG A 114 -37.19 19.71 36.89
CA ARG A 114 -37.89 18.76 36.00
C ARG A 114 -38.58 19.48 34.85
N SER A 115 -38.07 19.33 33.63
CA SER A 115 -38.82 19.13 32.36
C SER A 115 -37.92 19.47 31.17
N HIS A 116 -37.68 18.49 30.27
CA HIS A 116 -36.85 18.58 29.06
C HIS A 116 -35.37 18.94 29.28
N GLU A 117 -34.53 17.91 29.53
CA GLU A 117 -33.07 18.03 29.36
C GLU A 117 -32.75 18.33 27.90
N LYS A 118 -32.34 19.57 27.62
CA LYS A 118 -31.81 19.97 26.33
C LYS A 118 -30.30 19.73 26.37
N ILE A 119 -29.86 18.60 25.84
CA ILE A 119 -28.43 18.33 25.66
C ILE A 119 -27.91 19.36 24.67
N THR A 120 -27.04 20.27 25.14
CA THR A 120 -26.42 21.29 24.28
C THR A 120 -25.01 20.81 23.97
N THR A 121 -24.77 20.42 22.73
CA THR A 121 -23.45 19.94 22.31
C THR A 121 -22.57 21.14 21.95
N THR A 122 -21.57 21.45 22.77
CA THR A 122 -20.58 22.49 22.45
C THR A 122 -19.33 21.84 21.87
N MET A 123 -18.97 22.21 20.64
CA MET A 123 -17.70 21.81 20.01
C MET A 123 -16.60 22.76 20.47
N GLY A 124 -15.56 22.22 21.10
CA GLY A 124 -14.34 22.96 21.45
C GLY A 124 -13.16 22.42 20.65
N VAL A 125 -12.31 23.30 20.13
CA VAL A 125 -11.00 22.90 19.61
C VAL A 125 -10.22 22.29 20.77
N CYS A 126 -9.84 21.03 20.63
CA CYS A 126 -9.07 20.32 21.64
C CYS A 126 -7.57 20.39 21.32
N GLU A 127 -7.20 20.24 20.04
CA GLU A 127 -5.80 20.19 19.61
C GLU A 127 -5.61 20.79 18.21
N GLN A 128 -4.40 21.30 17.95
CA GLN A 128 -3.96 21.72 16.63
C GLN A 128 -2.69 20.96 16.26
N HIS A 129 -2.65 20.46 15.04
CA HIS A 129 -1.54 19.70 14.47
C HIS A 129 -1.06 20.38 13.19
N LEU A 130 0.25 20.35 12.96
CA LEU A 130 0.84 20.82 11.72
C LEU A 130 1.44 19.62 10.99
N LEU A 131 0.91 19.33 9.80
CA LEU A 131 1.37 18.25 8.94
C LEU A 131 2.13 18.83 7.75
N THR A 132 3.18 18.12 7.33
CA THR A 132 3.91 18.43 6.11
C THR A 132 3.72 17.28 5.14
N PHE A 133 3.24 17.58 3.94
CA PHE A 133 3.14 16.62 2.85
C PHE A 133 4.06 17.04 1.72
N ARG A 134 4.71 16.06 1.09
CA ARG A 134 5.36 16.23 -0.20
C ARG A 134 4.58 15.45 -1.25
N THR A 135 4.32 16.10 -2.37
CA THR A 135 3.45 15.56 -3.40
C THR A 135 4.10 15.62 -4.78
N LEU A 136 3.82 14.61 -5.59
CA LEU A 136 4.22 14.55 -6.99
C LEU A 136 3.00 14.70 -7.89
N HIS A 137 3.16 15.49 -8.95
CA HIS A 137 2.13 15.74 -9.95
C HIS A 137 2.75 15.76 -11.35
N ILE A 138 2.14 15.08 -12.31
CA ILE A 138 2.43 15.21 -13.75
C ILE A 138 1.32 16.09 -14.32
N VAL A 139 1.71 17.28 -14.80
CA VAL A 139 0.78 18.35 -15.16
C VAL A 139 1.04 18.80 -16.59
N ASP A 140 -0.03 19.08 -17.34
CA ASP A 140 0.07 19.72 -18.65
C ASP A 140 0.73 21.10 -18.51
N ARG A 141 1.74 21.41 -19.32
CA ARG A 141 2.45 22.71 -19.28
C ARG A 141 1.54 23.89 -19.57
N ALA A 142 0.46 23.69 -20.30
CA ALA A 142 -0.56 24.69 -20.60
C ALA A 142 -1.65 24.79 -19.52
N ALA A 143 -1.61 23.98 -18.45
CA ALA A 143 -2.64 23.95 -17.41
C ALA A 143 -2.91 25.33 -16.79
N TYR A 144 -1.91 26.21 -16.71
CA TYR A 144 -2.07 27.56 -16.20
C TYR A 144 -3.02 28.44 -17.02
N LYS A 145 -3.20 28.14 -18.31
CA LYS A 145 -4.09 28.89 -19.21
C LYS A 145 -5.55 28.57 -18.93
N GLN A 146 -5.85 27.32 -18.59
CA GLN A 146 -7.20 26.83 -18.31
C GLN A 146 -7.19 25.88 -17.10
N PRO A 147 -6.87 26.39 -15.88
CA PRO A 147 -6.62 25.56 -14.70
C PRO A 147 -7.87 24.85 -14.13
N VAL A 148 -9.03 25.06 -14.77
CA VAL A 148 -10.28 24.37 -14.48
C VAL A 148 -10.48 23.15 -15.39
N GLN A 149 -9.83 23.14 -16.57
CA GLN A 149 -9.91 22.06 -17.55
C GLN A 149 -8.75 21.07 -17.47
N HIS A 150 -7.69 21.43 -16.75
CA HIS A 150 -6.53 20.57 -16.53
C HIS A 150 -6.43 20.17 -15.06
N SER A 151 -6.18 18.90 -14.80
CA SER A 151 -6.01 18.38 -13.46
C SER A 151 -4.62 18.67 -12.88
N PHE A 152 -4.60 18.96 -11.58
CA PHE A 152 -3.40 18.94 -10.73
C PHE A 152 -3.42 17.70 -9.82
N ALA A 153 -3.95 16.58 -10.33
CA ALA A 153 -4.18 15.35 -9.59
C ALA A 153 -3.03 14.97 -8.66
N LEU A 154 -3.37 14.55 -7.45
CA LEU A 154 -2.42 13.97 -6.51
C LEU A 154 -2.04 12.56 -6.95
N GLN A 155 -0.85 12.41 -7.52
CA GLN A 155 -0.35 11.11 -7.96
C GLN A 155 0.47 10.40 -6.89
N SER A 156 1.10 11.15 -6.00
CA SER A 156 1.78 10.60 -4.83
C SER A 156 1.78 11.60 -3.70
N VAL A 157 1.65 11.10 -2.48
CA VAL A 157 1.70 11.88 -1.24
C VAL A 157 2.60 11.13 -0.27
N CYS A 158 3.63 11.80 0.24
CA CYS A 158 4.47 11.25 1.30
C CYS A 158 4.63 12.26 2.43
N GLN A 159 4.76 11.74 3.66
CA GLN A 159 5.11 12.55 4.81
C GLN A 159 6.62 12.42 5.06
N PRO A 160 7.38 13.53 5.07
CA PRO A 160 8.82 13.48 5.29
C PRO A 160 9.18 12.73 6.58
N GLY A 161 10.12 11.78 6.48
CA GLY A 161 10.60 11.00 7.62
C GLY A 161 9.67 9.86 8.08
N ARG A 162 8.50 9.67 7.45
CA ARG A 162 7.53 8.62 7.81
C ARG A 162 7.26 7.65 6.67
N VAL A 163 8.30 6.93 6.23
CA VAL A 163 8.25 6.07 5.03
C VAL A 163 7.23 4.92 5.10
N ILE A 164 6.93 4.41 6.29
CA ILE A 164 5.90 3.38 6.52
C ILE A 164 4.48 3.96 6.65
N GLN A 165 4.36 5.29 6.80
CA GLN A 165 3.08 5.97 6.84
C GLN A 165 2.66 6.29 5.40
N LEU A 166 1.99 5.34 4.78
CA LEU A 166 1.44 5.47 3.45
C LEU A 166 0.21 6.37 3.48
N GLU A 167 0.20 7.41 2.64
CA GLU A 167 -0.96 8.28 2.48
C GLU A 167 -1.79 7.86 1.26
N CYS A 168 -3.09 8.13 1.28
CA CYS A 168 -4.01 7.88 0.17
C CYS A 168 -4.01 6.40 -0.31
N TYR A 169 -4.04 6.16 -1.62
CA TYR A 169 -4.18 4.84 -2.23
C TYR A 169 -3.01 3.87 -2.00
N PRO A 170 -1.73 4.28 -1.96
CA PRO A 170 -0.61 3.42 -1.60
C PRO A 170 -0.84 2.61 -0.31
N TYR A 171 -1.50 3.19 0.70
CA TYR A 171 -1.85 2.47 1.94
C TYR A 171 -2.69 1.25 1.64
N HIS A 172 -3.78 1.44 0.89
CA HIS A 172 -4.68 0.36 0.53
C HIS A 172 -3.98 -0.66 -0.37
N MET A 173 -3.16 -0.24 -1.35
CA MET A 173 -2.42 -1.16 -2.20
C MET A 173 -1.52 -2.10 -1.39
N VAL A 174 -0.69 -1.54 -0.50
CA VAL A 174 0.26 -2.32 0.28
C VAL A 174 -0.46 -3.17 1.34
N HIS A 175 -1.32 -2.57 2.18
CA HIS A 175 -1.97 -3.31 3.26
C HIS A 175 -2.96 -4.35 2.73
N PHE A 176 -3.83 -3.99 1.79
CA PHE A 176 -4.80 -4.94 1.23
C PHE A 176 -4.10 -6.01 0.39
N GLY A 177 -3.16 -5.60 -0.46
CA GLY A 177 -2.39 -6.49 -1.32
C GLY A 177 -1.65 -7.56 -0.54
N LEU A 178 -0.86 -7.15 0.45
CA LEU A 178 -0.12 -8.07 1.31
C LEU A 178 -1.07 -8.95 2.11
N LEU A 179 -2.16 -8.41 2.68
CA LEU A 179 -3.11 -9.20 3.44
C LEU A 179 -3.79 -10.29 2.60
N MET A 180 -4.27 -9.96 1.40
CA MET A 180 -4.89 -10.93 0.49
C MET A 180 -3.89 -11.99 0.04
N TYR A 181 -2.66 -11.58 -0.28
CA TYR A 181 -1.59 -12.50 -0.64
C TYR A 181 -1.24 -13.45 0.51
N VAL A 182 -1.14 -12.95 1.75
CA VAL A 182 -0.84 -13.80 2.91
C VAL A 182 -1.99 -14.75 3.20
N LEU A 183 -3.25 -14.32 3.12
CA LEU A 183 -4.41 -15.22 3.27
C LEU A 183 -4.37 -16.37 2.25
N TRP A 184 -3.97 -16.05 1.02
CA TRP A 184 -3.81 -17.04 -0.05
C TRP A 184 -2.69 -18.05 0.25
N GLN A 185 -1.54 -17.55 0.69
CA GLN A 185 -0.32 -18.36 0.88
C GLN A 185 -0.23 -19.05 2.26
N SER A 186 -1.07 -18.66 3.21
CA SER A 186 -1.03 -19.21 4.57
C SER A 186 -1.31 -20.73 4.56
N PRO A 187 -0.66 -21.52 5.43
CA PRO A 187 -1.03 -22.92 5.62
C PRO A 187 -2.38 -23.04 6.35
N ASP A 188 -3.10 -24.15 6.18
CA ASP A 188 -4.44 -24.34 6.78
C ASP A 188 -4.39 -24.25 8.32
N GLU A 189 -3.27 -24.67 8.91
CA GLU A 189 -3.01 -24.70 10.33
C GLU A 189 -3.11 -23.32 10.98
N ALA A 190 -2.81 -22.23 10.25
CA ALA A 190 -3.00 -20.86 10.73
C ALA A 190 -4.48 -20.55 11.05
N PHE A 191 -5.40 -21.27 10.41
CA PHE A 191 -6.84 -21.08 10.58
C PHE A 191 -7.48 -22.13 11.52
N MET A 192 -6.86 -23.30 11.68
CA MET A 192 -7.38 -24.41 12.51
C MET A 192 -7.26 -24.19 14.02
N ALA A 193 -6.52 -23.16 14.48
CA ALA A 193 -6.18 -22.95 15.89
C ALA A 193 -7.33 -22.50 16.83
N ARG A 194 -8.60 -22.54 16.44
CA ARG A 194 -9.74 -22.04 17.26
C ARG A 194 -10.86 -23.05 17.45
N GLY A 195 -10.58 -24.09 18.23
CA GLY A 195 -11.59 -24.79 19.04
C GLY A 195 -11.63 -24.32 20.51
N SER A 196 -10.57 -23.71 21.02
CA SER A 196 -10.46 -23.27 22.41
C SER A 196 -10.39 -21.75 22.52
N LYS A 197 -11.44 -21.16 23.07
CA LYS A 197 -11.42 -19.76 23.53
C LYS A 197 -10.18 -19.54 24.41
N PRO A 198 -9.46 -18.42 24.28
CA PRO A 198 -8.44 -18.08 25.26
C PRO A 198 -9.16 -17.87 26.59
N ARG A 199 -8.95 -18.77 27.55
CA ARG A 199 -9.22 -18.44 28.95
C ARG A 199 -8.34 -17.23 29.23
N HIS A 200 -8.95 -16.11 29.61
CA HIS A 200 -8.23 -14.98 30.18
C HIS A 200 -7.20 -15.54 31.15
N LEU A 201 -5.92 -15.37 30.81
CA LEU A 201 -4.83 -15.69 31.71
C LEU A 201 -5.02 -14.74 32.89
N LYS A 202 -5.68 -15.23 33.95
CA LYS A 202 -5.67 -14.55 35.24
C LYS A 202 -4.20 -14.31 35.53
N LYS A 203 -3.83 -13.05 35.79
CA LYS A 203 -2.53 -12.70 36.38
C LYS A 203 -2.39 -13.52 37.65
N THR A 204 -1.71 -14.67 37.57
CA THR A 204 -1.25 -15.37 38.75
C THR A 204 -0.02 -14.61 39.20
N THR A 205 -0.18 -13.95 40.34
CA THR A 205 0.88 -13.36 41.13
C THR A 205 2.08 -14.29 41.20
N ILE A 206 3.24 -13.77 40.82
CA ILE A 206 4.55 -14.34 41.13
C ILE A 206 4.68 -14.22 42.64
N PHE A 207 4.46 -15.31 43.37
CA PHE A 207 5.12 -15.68 44.62
C PHE A 207 4.62 -17.08 45.00
N GLU A 208 5.54 -17.93 45.44
CA GLU A 208 5.34 -19.27 46.01
C GLU A 208 5.19 -20.44 45.01
N ALA A 209 6.31 -21.11 44.71
CA ALA A 209 6.53 -22.50 45.09
C ALA A 209 7.89 -23.01 44.57
N GLU A 210 8.94 -22.80 45.37
CA GLU A 210 10.03 -23.78 45.44
C GLU A 210 9.47 -25.01 46.17
N ALA A 211 9.21 -26.10 45.45
CA ALA A 211 9.22 -27.45 46.02
C ALA A 211 9.09 -28.53 44.93
N CYS A 212 9.97 -29.53 45.04
CA CYS A 212 9.89 -30.88 44.46
C CYS A 212 10.16 -31.02 42.94
N ILE A 213 11.46 -31.04 42.66
CA ILE A 213 12.06 -31.81 41.56
C ILE A 213 11.89 -33.31 41.89
N THR A 214 11.01 -34.02 41.18
CA THR A 214 11.15 -35.45 40.91
C THR A 214 10.41 -35.84 39.63
N GLY A 215 11.18 -36.27 38.63
CA GLY A 215 10.87 -37.33 37.67
C GLY A 215 9.54 -37.30 36.91
N ASN A 216 9.56 -36.89 35.65
CA ASN A 216 9.25 -37.75 34.51
C ASN A 216 9.43 -37.00 33.18
N THR A 217 10.57 -37.26 32.54
CA THR A 217 10.89 -36.85 31.17
C THR A 217 10.00 -37.62 30.18
N THR A 218 8.75 -37.19 30.01
CA THR A 218 8.02 -37.47 28.79
C THR A 218 8.59 -36.53 27.73
N LYS A 219 9.29 -37.10 26.75
CA LYS A 219 9.76 -36.40 25.55
C LYS A 219 8.57 -35.68 24.93
N SER A 220 8.44 -34.38 25.19
CA SER A 220 7.61 -33.51 24.37
C SER A 220 8.18 -33.59 22.96
N SER A 221 7.43 -34.22 22.05
CA SER A 221 7.70 -34.14 20.63
C SER A 221 7.96 -32.68 20.27
N PRO A 222 9.04 -32.35 19.53
CA PRO A 222 9.25 -30.99 19.09
C PRO A 222 7.99 -30.53 18.36
N SER A 223 7.39 -29.44 18.85
CA SER A 223 6.31 -28.74 18.16
C SER A 223 6.73 -28.60 16.70
N PRO A 224 5.90 -28.98 15.71
CA PRO A 224 6.26 -28.79 14.31
C PRO A 224 6.60 -27.31 14.13
N SER A 225 7.85 -27.02 13.76
CA SER A 225 8.27 -25.64 13.53
C SER A 225 7.44 -25.10 12.39
N PHE A 226 6.56 -24.14 12.67
CA PHE A 226 5.68 -23.58 11.66
C PHE A 226 6.50 -22.61 10.83
N LYS A 227 7.16 -23.12 9.78
CA LYS A 227 7.76 -22.26 8.76
C LYS A 227 6.64 -21.65 7.94
N PHE A 228 6.22 -20.47 8.36
CA PHE A 228 5.31 -19.66 7.57
C PHE A 228 6.07 -19.26 6.29
N PRO A 229 5.56 -19.57 5.09
CA PRO A 229 6.32 -19.47 3.84
C PRO A 229 6.59 -18.04 3.36
N PHE A 230 6.35 -17.03 4.20
CA PHE A 230 6.38 -15.64 3.78
C PHE A 230 7.81 -15.11 3.84
N LEU A 231 8.40 -14.94 2.65
CA LEU A 231 9.70 -14.29 2.40
C LEU A 231 10.91 -14.89 3.15
N THR A 232 10.77 -16.05 3.81
CA THR A 232 11.88 -16.71 4.50
C THR A 232 12.88 -17.36 3.54
N SER A 233 12.48 -17.54 2.27
CA SER A 233 13.37 -17.92 1.18
C SER A 233 13.56 -16.72 0.26
N THR A 234 14.78 -16.22 0.20
CA THR A 234 15.20 -15.09 -0.65
C THR A 234 15.09 -15.40 -2.13
N GLU A 235 15.09 -16.68 -2.50
CA GLU A 235 14.92 -17.15 -3.88
C GLU A 235 13.50 -16.91 -4.41
N ASP A 236 12.53 -16.73 -3.51
CA ASP A 236 11.10 -16.71 -3.80
C ASP A 236 10.47 -15.32 -3.61
N ALA A 237 11.18 -14.41 -2.97
CA ALA A 237 10.66 -13.12 -2.54
C ALA A 237 11.10 -12.01 -3.51
N SER A 238 10.30 -11.70 -4.54
CA SER A 238 10.59 -10.60 -5.47
C SER A 238 9.36 -9.75 -5.75
N VAL A 239 9.60 -8.44 -5.86
CA VAL A 239 8.58 -7.42 -6.08
C VAL A 239 8.87 -6.67 -7.38
N LEU A 240 7.82 -6.45 -8.16
CA LEU A 240 7.82 -5.54 -9.30
C LEU A 240 6.81 -4.42 -9.02
N ILE A 241 7.19 -3.18 -9.30
CA ILE A 241 6.32 -2.01 -9.21
C ILE A 241 6.31 -1.35 -10.58
N LEU A 242 5.12 -1.10 -11.12
CA LEU A 242 4.91 -0.47 -12.41
C LEU A 242 4.31 0.92 -12.16
N GLY A 243 5.07 1.96 -12.51
CA GLY A 243 4.85 3.34 -12.08
C GLY A 243 5.66 3.66 -10.82
N LEU A 244 6.62 4.58 -10.92
CA LEU A 244 7.44 5.02 -9.78
C LEU A 244 6.66 6.01 -8.91
N GLY A 245 5.99 6.98 -9.53
CA GLY A 245 5.37 8.10 -8.84
C GLY A 245 6.39 8.80 -7.93
N GLY A 246 6.01 9.10 -6.68
CA GLY A 246 6.91 9.63 -5.65
C GLY A 246 7.74 8.56 -4.91
N ASN A 247 7.81 7.34 -5.44
CA ASN A 247 8.43 6.15 -4.84
C ASN A 247 7.86 5.75 -3.46
N VAL A 248 6.59 6.06 -3.18
CA VAL A 248 5.98 5.86 -1.86
C VAL A 248 5.81 4.37 -1.54
N ILE A 249 5.31 3.59 -2.51
CA ILE A 249 5.18 2.13 -2.38
C ILE A 249 6.57 1.50 -2.22
N GLY A 250 7.51 1.88 -3.09
CA GLY A 250 8.88 1.38 -3.07
C GLY A 250 9.60 1.61 -1.75
N ASN A 251 9.56 2.84 -1.22
CA ASN A 251 10.14 3.19 0.09
C ASN A 251 9.50 2.42 1.24
N CYS A 252 8.18 2.25 1.24
CA CYS A 252 7.52 1.46 2.28
C CYS A 252 7.93 -0.02 2.21
N LEU A 253 7.99 -0.61 1.02
CA LEU A 253 8.37 -2.01 0.85
C LEU A 253 9.86 -2.23 1.17
N ASP A 254 10.75 -1.31 0.80
CA ASP A 254 12.17 -1.35 1.20
C ASP A 254 12.35 -1.30 2.73
N ALA A 255 11.52 -0.49 3.41
CA ALA A 255 11.52 -0.40 4.86
C ALA A 255 10.87 -1.62 5.55
N ALA A 256 9.83 -2.20 4.94
CA ALA A 256 9.03 -3.26 5.53
C ALA A 256 9.56 -4.67 5.23
N LEU A 257 10.11 -4.94 4.05
CA LEU A 257 10.50 -6.28 3.62
C LEU A 257 11.94 -6.63 4.05
N PRO A 258 12.29 -7.93 4.15
CA PRO A 258 13.67 -8.35 4.35
C PRO A 258 14.63 -7.75 3.31
N VAL A 259 15.88 -7.55 3.75
CA VAL A 259 16.92 -6.76 3.07
C VAL A 259 17.34 -7.30 1.70
N ASP A 260 17.05 -8.57 1.49
CA ASP A 260 17.44 -9.41 0.38
C ASP A 260 16.31 -9.59 -0.64
N VAL A 261 15.11 -9.08 -0.36
CA VAL A 261 13.98 -9.08 -1.29
C VAL A 261 14.25 -8.09 -2.44
N PRO A 262 14.40 -8.54 -3.70
CA PRO A 262 14.48 -7.63 -4.83
C PRO A 262 13.20 -6.85 -5.10
N ILE A 263 13.40 -5.56 -5.40
CA ILE A 263 12.39 -4.61 -5.82
C ILE A 263 12.83 -4.03 -7.17
N ASP A 264 12.09 -4.35 -8.21
CA ASP A 264 12.26 -3.74 -9.52
C ASP A 264 11.13 -2.72 -9.72
N VAL A 265 11.47 -1.50 -10.12
CA VAL A 265 10.50 -0.45 -10.48
C VAL A 265 10.64 -0.12 -11.95
N VAL A 266 9.52 -0.08 -12.67
CA VAL A 266 9.46 0.36 -14.07
C VAL A 266 8.76 1.72 -14.12
N GLU A 267 9.40 2.71 -14.74
CA GLU A 267 8.86 4.06 -14.90
C GLU A 267 9.04 4.51 -16.36
N VAL A 268 8.01 5.10 -16.95
CA VAL A 268 8.05 5.52 -18.35
C VAL A 268 8.77 6.85 -18.52
N GLU A 269 8.67 7.74 -17.53
CA GLU A 269 9.10 9.12 -17.64
C GLU A 269 10.39 9.37 -16.81
N PRO A 270 11.56 9.58 -17.45
CA PRO A 270 12.82 9.81 -16.73
C PRO A 270 12.77 11.03 -15.79
N ALA A 271 12.00 12.07 -16.12
CA ALA A 271 11.81 13.23 -15.25
C ALA A 271 11.22 12.87 -13.86
N VAL A 272 10.47 11.78 -13.73
CA VAL A 272 9.93 11.29 -12.45
C VAL A 272 11.06 10.73 -11.59
N LEU A 273 11.94 9.90 -12.17
CA LEU A 273 13.10 9.35 -11.46
C LEU A 273 14.07 10.47 -11.06
N GLU A 274 14.37 11.39 -11.97
CA GLU A 274 15.24 12.55 -11.72
C GLU A 274 14.70 13.40 -10.56
N THR A 275 13.39 13.68 -10.56
CA THR A 275 12.73 14.40 -9.47
C THR A 275 12.86 13.63 -8.15
N CYS A 276 12.60 12.32 -8.15
CA CYS A 276 12.74 11.49 -6.95
C CYS A 276 14.18 11.46 -6.42
N GLN A 277 15.19 11.42 -7.29
CA GLN A 277 16.61 11.47 -6.90
C GLN A 277 16.93 12.80 -6.20
N ARG A 278 16.54 13.93 -6.80
CA ARG A 278 16.77 15.28 -6.23
C ARG A 278 16.12 15.45 -4.86
N GLN A 279 14.99 14.77 -4.63
CA GLN A 279 14.20 14.88 -3.41
C GLN A 279 14.51 13.77 -2.39
N GLY A 280 15.52 12.94 -2.65
CA GLY A 280 15.94 11.85 -1.77
C GLY A 280 14.85 10.78 -1.57
N GLN A 281 13.96 10.60 -2.55
CA GLN A 281 12.90 9.58 -2.53
C GLN A 281 13.35 8.24 -3.08
N VAL A 282 14.50 8.19 -3.76
CA VAL A 282 15.16 6.95 -4.17
C VAL A 282 16.56 6.91 -3.56
N PRO A 283 17.12 5.71 -3.30
CA PRO A 283 18.53 5.61 -2.94
C PRO A 283 19.41 6.22 -4.03
N PRO A 284 20.65 6.65 -3.71
CA PRO A 284 21.64 6.93 -4.73
C PRO A 284 21.68 5.77 -5.73
N CYS A 285 21.63 6.07 -7.01
CA CYS A 285 21.64 5.08 -8.08
C CYS A 285 22.44 5.59 -9.27
N SER A 286 22.93 4.66 -10.08
CA SER A 286 23.70 4.95 -11.28
C SER A 286 23.19 4.10 -12.43
N GLU A 287 23.16 4.71 -13.61
CA GLU A 287 22.82 4.01 -14.84
C GLU A 287 23.84 2.91 -15.12
N ILE A 288 23.35 1.70 -15.36
CA ILE A 288 24.15 0.62 -15.91
C ILE A 288 23.94 0.68 -17.41
N HIS A 289 24.93 1.20 -18.13
CA HIS A 289 24.89 1.22 -19.59
C HIS A 289 24.93 -0.23 -20.09
N PRO A 290 23.90 -0.70 -20.81
CA PRO A 290 24.02 -1.95 -21.54
C PRO A 290 25.13 -1.79 -22.59
N LYS A 291 25.86 -2.87 -22.85
CA LYS A 291 27.00 -2.88 -23.81
C LYS A 291 26.55 -2.66 -25.27
N THR A 292 25.26 -2.54 -25.53
CA THR A 292 24.63 -2.46 -26.84
C THR A 292 23.73 -1.24 -26.92
N THR A 293 23.92 -0.42 -27.94
CA THR A 293 23.31 0.91 -28.15
C THR A 293 21.83 0.89 -28.58
N ASP A 294 21.19 -0.27 -28.64
CA ASP A 294 19.84 -0.46 -29.21
C ASP A 294 18.75 -0.79 -28.16
N GLU A 295 19.05 -0.70 -26.86
CA GLU A 295 18.03 -0.93 -25.83
C GLU A 295 17.09 0.28 -25.68
N THR A 296 15.77 0.04 -25.80
CA THR A 296 14.74 1.08 -25.63
C THR A 296 14.50 1.45 -24.17
N ALA A 297 15.05 0.68 -23.22
CA ALA A 297 14.93 0.89 -21.79
C ALA A 297 16.30 1.07 -21.12
N CYS A 298 16.42 2.06 -20.25
CA CYS A 298 17.62 2.31 -19.46
C CYS A 298 17.49 1.69 -18.07
N VAL A 299 18.49 0.94 -17.60
CA VAL A 299 18.48 0.34 -16.26
C VAL A 299 19.37 1.14 -15.32
N TRP A 300 18.78 1.57 -14.21
CA TRP A 300 19.44 2.26 -13.12
C TRP A 300 19.46 1.35 -11.90
N VAL A 301 20.62 1.20 -11.27
CA VAL A 301 20.76 0.34 -10.09
C VAL A 301 21.22 1.19 -8.92
N ALA A 302 20.61 0.96 -7.75
CA ALA A 302 21.03 1.62 -6.52
C ALA A 302 22.54 1.40 -6.28
N SER A 303 23.26 2.49 -5.96
CA SER A 303 24.70 2.52 -5.69
C SER A 303 24.99 2.49 -4.18
N ARG A 304 25.93 1.62 -3.77
CA ARG A 304 26.10 1.17 -2.36
C ARG A 304 26.31 2.37 -1.42
N GLY A 305 25.34 2.65 -0.54
CA GLY A 305 25.41 3.82 0.35
C GLY A 305 24.65 3.76 1.68
N ARG A 306 23.76 2.78 1.88
CA ARG A 306 23.31 2.35 3.21
C ARG A 306 23.69 0.87 3.34
N GLN A 307 23.85 0.34 4.55
CA GLN A 307 24.38 -1.01 4.83
C GLN A 307 23.64 -2.21 4.16
N GLN A 308 22.72 -1.99 3.23
CA GLN A 308 22.06 -2.99 2.40
C GLN A 308 21.93 -2.47 0.97
N GLN A 309 22.62 -3.11 0.01
CA GLN A 309 22.35 -3.03 -1.43
C GLN A 309 22.96 -4.25 -2.13
N PRO A 310 22.20 -4.95 -3.01
CA PRO A 310 22.05 -4.51 -4.42
C PRO A 310 20.68 -4.75 -5.09
N ASN A 311 19.59 -5.01 -4.37
CA ASN A 311 18.39 -5.61 -4.98
C ASN A 311 17.28 -4.62 -5.42
N TYR A 312 17.56 -3.31 -5.41
CA TYR A 312 16.61 -2.28 -5.87
C TYR A 312 17.05 -1.70 -7.23
N ARG A 313 16.26 -1.97 -8.28
CA ARG A 313 16.52 -1.47 -9.65
C ARG A 313 15.37 -0.58 -10.13
N PHE A 314 15.73 0.45 -10.90
CA PHE A 314 14.79 1.30 -11.62
C PHE A 314 15.02 1.10 -13.12
N ILE A 315 13.96 0.88 -13.87
CA ILE A 315 14.00 0.61 -15.30
C ILE A 315 13.16 1.69 -15.97
N ILE A 316 13.82 2.53 -16.75
CA ILE A 316 13.17 3.62 -17.46
C ILE A 316 12.77 3.14 -18.84
N GLY A 317 11.47 2.97 -19.07
CA GLY A 317 10.93 2.45 -20.33
C GLY A 317 9.42 2.20 -20.27
N ASP A 318 8.81 2.00 -21.43
CA ASP A 318 7.39 1.66 -21.51
C ASP A 318 7.13 0.30 -20.86
N VAL A 319 6.14 0.26 -19.97
CA VAL A 319 5.82 -0.96 -19.21
C VAL A 319 5.49 -2.16 -20.10
N ARG A 320 4.85 -1.94 -21.24
CA ARG A 320 4.46 -3.02 -22.15
C ARG A 320 5.67 -3.60 -22.86
N GLU A 321 6.61 -2.76 -23.26
CA GLU A 321 7.87 -3.19 -23.87
C GLU A 321 8.73 -3.93 -22.84
N VAL A 322 8.87 -3.36 -21.65
CA VAL A 322 9.69 -3.94 -20.57
C VAL A 322 9.15 -5.30 -20.11
N LEU A 323 7.82 -5.47 -20.02
CA LEU A 323 7.22 -6.74 -19.60
C LEU A 323 7.17 -7.82 -20.68
N GLN A 324 7.29 -7.50 -21.98
CA GLN A 324 7.23 -8.50 -23.05
C GLN A 324 8.32 -9.56 -22.88
N GLU A 325 7.97 -10.84 -22.99
CA GLU A 325 8.96 -11.92 -22.98
C GLU A 325 9.62 -12.01 -24.37
N ASP A 326 10.94 -12.24 -24.40
CA ASP A 326 11.70 -12.37 -25.64
C ASP A 326 11.18 -13.57 -26.45
N SER A 327 10.24 -13.27 -27.33
CA SER A 327 9.59 -14.25 -28.18
C SER A 327 10.52 -14.52 -29.36
N GLN A 328 11.45 -15.46 -29.19
CA GLN A 328 12.26 -16.03 -30.28
C GLN A 328 13.09 -15.04 -31.11
N LYS A 329 13.88 -14.16 -30.50
CA LYS A 329 14.89 -13.39 -31.25
C LYS A 329 16.31 -13.91 -30.97
N THR A 330 16.96 -14.34 -32.04
CA THR A 330 18.38 -14.71 -32.17
C THR A 330 19.35 -13.52 -32.03
N THR A 331 18.92 -12.45 -31.35
CA THR A 331 19.70 -11.23 -31.15
C THR A 331 19.96 -11.06 -29.66
N ASP A 332 21.22 -10.83 -29.29
CA ASP A 332 21.76 -10.69 -27.93
C ASP A 332 21.16 -9.56 -27.05
N ILE A 333 20.01 -8.99 -27.43
CA ILE A 333 19.28 -7.98 -26.65
C ILE A 333 18.58 -8.70 -25.50
N LYS A 334 19.12 -8.58 -24.29
CA LYS A 334 18.54 -9.20 -23.09
C LYS A 334 17.52 -8.25 -22.47
N ASN A 335 16.27 -8.67 -22.35
CA ASN A 335 15.26 -7.91 -21.61
C ASN A 335 15.77 -7.53 -20.19
N PRO A 336 15.60 -6.26 -19.73
CA PRO A 336 16.10 -5.77 -18.44
C PRO A 336 15.53 -6.49 -17.21
N LEU A 337 14.32 -7.06 -17.33
CA LEU A 337 13.69 -7.89 -16.30
C LEU A 337 14.15 -9.36 -16.37
N HIS A 338 14.88 -9.79 -17.42
CA HIS A 338 15.31 -11.19 -17.64
C HIS A 338 14.12 -12.19 -17.55
N GLU A 339 14.37 -13.49 -17.42
CA GLU A 339 13.35 -14.53 -17.14
C GLU A 339 12.77 -14.43 -15.70
N ARG A 340 12.99 -13.31 -14.99
CA ARG A 340 12.57 -13.15 -13.60
C ARG A 340 11.05 -13.19 -13.51
N ARG A 341 10.57 -13.99 -12.56
CA ARG A 341 9.17 -14.04 -12.13
C ARG A 341 9.04 -13.43 -10.74
N TYR A 342 7.90 -12.80 -10.50
CA TYR A 342 7.64 -12.00 -9.30
C TYR A 342 6.63 -12.65 -8.37
N GLY A 343 6.88 -12.55 -7.07
CA GLY A 343 5.90 -12.91 -6.05
C GLY A 343 4.79 -11.87 -5.93
N LEU A 344 5.15 -10.60 -6.05
CA LEU A 344 4.22 -9.47 -6.01
C LEU A 344 4.48 -8.55 -7.20
N VAL A 345 3.42 -8.14 -7.88
CA VAL A 345 3.46 -7.09 -8.90
C VAL A 345 2.48 -6.00 -8.48
N PHE A 346 2.94 -4.77 -8.33
CA PHE A 346 2.10 -3.59 -8.10
C PHE A 346 1.95 -2.85 -9.42
N LEU A 347 0.71 -2.64 -9.87
CA LEU A 347 0.37 -1.86 -11.05
C LEU A 347 -0.25 -0.53 -10.62
N ASP A 348 0.55 0.54 -10.70
CA ASP A 348 0.22 1.91 -10.31
C ASP A 348 0.59 2.91 -11.43
N CYS A 349 0.28 2.57 -12.68
CA CYS A 349 0.53 3.41 -13.84
C CYS A 349 -0.64 4.37 -14.08
N TYR A 350 -0.41 5.69 -13.98
CA TYR A 350 -1.39 6.72 -14.28
C TYR A 350 -1.18 7.30 -15.69
N ASP A 351 -2.25 7.40 -16.48
CA ASP A 351 -2.29 8.07 -17.78
C ASP A 351 -2.77 9.52 -17.57
N PRO A 352 -1.89 10.54 -17.66
CA PRO A 352 -2.27 11.92 -17.42
C PRO A 352 -3.12 12.54 -18.52
N GLU A 353 -3.10 11.97 -19.74
CA GLU A 353 -3.94 12.44 -20.83
C GLU A 353 -5.40 11.98 -20.64
N LYS A 354 -5.58 10.74 -20.17
CA LYS A 354 -6.91 10.17 -19.89
C LYS A 354 -7.38 10.36 -18.46
N GLU A 355 -6.56 10.97 -17.63
CA GLU A 355 -6.74 11.16 -16.18
C GLU A 355 -7.20 9.88 -15.44
N ARG A 356 -6.57 8.74 -15.75
CA ARG A 356 -6.98 7.45 -15.20
C ARG A 356 -5.84 6.44 -15.05
N MET A 357 -6.04 5.47 -14.17
CA MET A 357 -5.11 4.34 -14.06
C MET A 357 -5.15 3.44 -15.31
N MET A 358 -3.99 2.93 -15.70
CA MET A 358 -3.82 1.97 -16.79
C MET A 358 -3.94 0.55 -16.26
N HIS A 359 -4.96 -0.17 -16.74
CA HIS A 359 -5.20 -1.57 -16.38
C HIS A 359 -6.07 -2.27 -17.43
N ASP A 360 -5.93 -1.91 -18.71
CA ASP A 360 -6.58 -2.70 -19.76
C ASP A 360 -6.02 -4.11 -19.77
N GLY A 361 -6.83 -5.05 -20.22
CA GLY A 361 -6.51 -6.43 -19.94
C GLY A 361 -5.28 -6.98 -20.67
N SER A 362 -4.81 -6.33 -21.75
CA SER A 362 -3.54 -6.71 -22.36
C SER A 362 -2.35 -6.44 -21.43
N LEU A 363 -2.40 -5.36 -20.65
CA LEU A 363 -1.41 -5.07 -19.61
C LEU A 363 -1.54 -6.05 -18.44
N ILE A 364 -2.77 -6.42 -18.07
CA ILE A 364 -3.02 -7.44 -17.04
C ILE A 364 -2.44 -8.80 -17.45
N ASP A 365 -2.55 -9.19 -18.72
CA ASP A 365 -1.97 -10.43 -19.24
C ASP A 365 -0.43 -10.42 -19.17
N LEU A 366 0.20 -9.28 -19.51
CA LEU A 366 1.65 -9.10 -19.36
C LEU A 366 2.08 -9.16 -17.89
N CYS A 367 1.33 -8.54 -16.98
CA CYS A 367 1.63 -8.61 -15.55
C CYS A 367 1.49 -10.06 -15.05
N ARG A 368 0.42 -10.76 -15.45
CA ARG A 368 0.20 -12.16 -15.11
C ARG A 368 1.31 -13.07 -15.64
N SER A 369 1.79 -12.83 -16.86
CA SER A 369 2.91 -13.59 -17.42
C SER A 369 4.21 -13.36 -16.68
N ARG A 370 4.34 -12.31 -15.85
CA ARG A 370 5.51 -12.10 -14.98
C ARG A 370 5.32 -12.62 -13.55
N LEU A 371 4.13 -13.09 -13.18
CA LEU A 371 3.92 -13.72 -11.89
C LEU A 371 4.56 -15.11 -11.81
N ARG A 372 5.10 -15.42 -10.64
CA ARG A 372 5.40 -16.79 -10.26
C ARG A 372 4.10 -17.50 -9.85
N PRO A 373 4.08 -18.84 -9.83
CA PRO A 373 2.96 -19.60 -9.26
C PRO A 373 2.67 -19.15 -7.84
N GLY A 374 1.40 -18.92 -7.54
CA GLY A 374 0.97 -18.39 -6.24
C GLY A 374 1.15 -16.89 -6.04
N GLY A 375 1.80 -16.19 -6.97
CA GLY A 375 2.04 -14.75 -6.89
C GLY A 375 0.76 -13.90 -6.92
N ALA A 376 0.88 -12.62 -6.60
CA ALA A 376 -0.22 -11.67 -6.65
C ALA A 376 0.09 -10.46 -7.54
N LEU A 377 -0.89 -10.06 -8.32
CA LEU A 377 -0.94 -8.77 -9.00
C LEU A 377 -1.89 -7.84 -8.21
N ILE A 378 -1.38 -6.70 -7.76
CA ILE A 378 -2.08 -5.68 -6.99
C ILE A 378 -2.25 -4.48 -7.91
N VAL A 379 -3.49 -4.14 -8.24
CA VAL A 379 -3.83 -3.11 -9.22
C VAL A 379 -4.54 -1.97 -8.52
N ASN A 380 -4.04 -0.77 -8.76
CA ASN A 380 -4.79 0.44 -8.51
C ASN A 380 -5.69 0.73 -9.73
N ALA A 381 -7.01 0.65 -9.56
CA ALA A 381 -7.96 0.71 -10.68
C ALA A 381 -9.04 1.77 -10.49
N HIS A 382 -9.20 2.67 -11.47
CA HIS A 382 -10.31 3.65 -11.50
C HIS A 382 -11.59 2.97 -12.01
N ILE A 383 -12.06 1.99 -11.26
CA ILE A 383 -13.34 1.30 -11.50
C ILE A 383 -14.10 1.08 -10.20
N LEU A 384 -15.43 1.04 -10.32
CA LEU A 384 -16.28 0.42 -9.30
C LEU A 384 -16.23 -1.10 -9.45
N PRO A 385 -16.15 -1.87 -8.35
CA PRO A 385 -15.98 -3.32 -8.38
C PRO A 385 -17.34 -4.03 -8.60
N ILE A 386 -17.97 -3.74 -9.73
CA ILE A 386 -19.17 -4.43 -10.21
C ILE A 386 -18.78 -5.59 -11.12
N ARG A 387 -19.65 -6.60 -11.19
CA ARG A 387 -19.36 -7.90 -11.84
C ARG A 387 -18.90 -7.73 -13.28
N GLU A 388 -19.62 -6.94 -14.06
CA GLU A 388 -19.38 -6.76 -15.49
C GLU A 388 -17.98 -6.18 -15.74
N ARG A 389 -17.58 -5.18 -14.94
CA ARG A 389 -16.27 -4.52 -15.05
C ARG A 389 -15.13 -5.43 -14.59
N LEU A 390 -15.34 -6.16 -13.49
CA LEU A 390 -14.34 -7.10 -13.00
C LEU A 390 -14.15 -8.26 -13.98
N GLU A 391 -15.22 -8.77 -14.59
CA GLU A 391 -15.17 -9.86 -15.57
C GLU A 391 -14.37 -9.45 -16.81
N GLU A 392 -14.70 -8.29 -17.38
CA GLU A 392 -14.04 -7.73 -18.57
C GLU A 392 -12.51 -7.57 -18.37
N GLN A 393 -12.11 -7.09 -17.19
CA GLN A 393 -10.73 -6.66 -16.94
C GLN A 393 -9.86 -7.69 -16.22
N PHE A 394 -10.44 -8.51 -15.33
CA PHE A 394 -9.68 -9.37 -14.40
C PHE A 394 -10.14 -10.83 -14.37
N LEU A 395 -11.44 -11.12 -14.19
CA LEU A 395 -11.89 -12.48 -13.86
C LEU A 395 -11.64 -13.49 -15.00
N ALA A 396 -11.82 -13.05 -16.25
CA ALA A 396 -11.59 -13.88 -17.43
C ALA A 396 -10.09 -14.09 -17.78
N ARG A 397 -9.16 -13.51 -17.01
CA ARG A 397 -7.72 -13.51 -17.32
C ARG A 397 -6.95 -14.71 -16.74
N GLY A 398 -7.64 -15.71 -16.21
CA GLY A 398 -7.01 -16.95 -15.74
C GLY A 398 -6.29 -16.84 -14.40
N PHE A 399 -6.79 -15.99 -13.51
CA PHE A 399 -6.42 -15.97 -12.08
C PHE A 399 -7.28 -16.98 -11.30
N ASP A 400 -6.74 -17.55 -10.23
CA ASP A 400 -7.49 -18.48 -9.37
C ASP A 400 -8.51 -17.73 -8.51
N SER A 401 -8.17 -16.51 -8.09
CA SER A 401 -9.06 -15.67 -7.31
C SER A 401 -8.79 -14.18 -7.53
N VAL A 402 -9.84 -13.36 -7.44
CA VAL A 402 -9.77 -11.90 -7.52
C VAL A 402 -10.45 -11.29 -6.29
N GLN A 403 -9.74 -10.41 -5.59
CA GLN A 403 -10.23 -9.72 -4.40
C GLN A 403 -10.26 -8.22 -4.69
N ALA A 404 -11.44 -7.59 -4.61
CA ALA A 404 -11.58 -6.18 -4.92
C ALA A 404 -11.97 -5.40 -3.67
N LEU A 405 -11.15 -4.43 -3.26
CA LEU A 405 -11.47 -3.48 -2.21
C LEU A 405 -12.09 -2.23 -2.83
N ARG A 406 -13.35 -1.94 -2.46
CA ARG A 406 -13.96 -0.65 -2.75
C ARG A 406 -13.45 0.39 -1.75
N VAL A 407 -12.79 1.43 -2.25
CA VAL A 407 -12.43 2.60 -1.42
C VAL A 407 -13.66 3.50 -1.33
N ALA A 408 -14.13 3.79 -0.12
CA ALA A 408 -15.34 4.59 0.08
C ALA A 408 -15.18 6.01 -0.47
N GLY A 409 -16.22 6.54 -1.10
CA GLY A 409 -16.23 7.92 -1.64
C GLY A 409 -15.47 8.11 -2.96
N CYS A 410 -14.79 7.08 -3.47
CA CYS A 410 -14.04 7.13 -4.72
C CYS A 410 -14.64 6.17 -5.77
N ASP A 411 -14.41 6.47 -7.04
CA ASP A 411 -14.63 5.57 -8.18
C ASP A 411 -13.44 4.62 -8.42
N GLN A 412 -12.56 4.51 -7.41
CA GLN A 412 -11.32 3.76 -7.44
C GLN A 412 -11.39 2.55 -6.49
N SER A 413 -10.77 1.45 -6.92
CA SER A 413 -10.70 0.19 -6.21
C SER A 413 -9.29 -0.34 -6.22
N ILE A 414 -8.93 -1.09 -5.18
CA ILE A 414 -7.71 -1.92 -5.19
C ILE A 414 -8.11 -3.34 -5.56
N VAL A 415 -7.58 -3.86 -6.65
CA VAL A 415 -7.89 -5.22 -7.13
C VAL A 415 -6.66 -6.10 -6.96
N VAL A 416 -6.79 -7.20 -6.23
CA VAL A 416 -5.75 -8.19 -6.02
C VAL A 416 -6.10 -9.46 -6.78
N CYS A 417 -5.31 -9.79 -7.80
CA CYS A 417 -5.46 -10.98 -8.62
C CYS A 417 -4.42 -12.02 -8.21
N LEU A 418 -4.88 -13.21 -7.81
CA LEU A 418 -4.05 -14.27 -7.24
C LEU A 418 -3.80 -15.37 -8.27
N ALA A 419 -2.53 -15.64 -8.54
CA ALA A 419 -2.10 -16.70 -9.46
C ALA A 419 -2.19 -18.09 -8.80
N ARG A 420 -2.36 -19.10 -9.65
CA ARG A 420 -2.44 -20.51 -9.25
C ARG A 420 -1.13 -21.03 -8.68
N ASP A 421 -1.20 -21.84 -7.63
CA ASP A 421 -0.04 -22.56 -7.08
C ASP A 421 0.31 -23.80 -7.94
N LYS A 422 1.60 -23.97 -8.24
CA LYS A 422 2.14 -25.17 -8.94
C LYS A 422 2.00 -26.46 -8.12
N THR A 423 1.86 -26.39 -6.80
CA THR A 423 1.65 -27.59 -5.95
C THR A 423 0.32 -28.31 -6.26
N SER A 424 -0.57 -27.68 -7.03
CA SER A 424 -1.77 -28.32 -7.58
C SER A 424 -1.58 -29.04 -8.92
N SER A 425 -0.37 -29.04 -9.50
CA SER A 425 -0.08 -29.64 -10.81
C SER A 425 0.78 -30.91 -10.72
N GLY A 426 0.58 -31.72 -9.68
CA GLY A 426 0.99 -33.13 -9.75
C GLY A 426 0.21 -33.81 -10.87
N ARG A 427 0.92 -34.18 -11.95
CA ARG A 427 0.48 -34.89 -13.17
C ARG A 427 -1.04 -35.03 -13.35
N CYS A 428 -1.56 -34.30 -14.33
CA CYS A 428 -2.86 -34.53 -14.96
C CYS A 428 -3.14 -36.03 -15.10
N ASN A 429 -3.94 -36.55 -14.19
CA ASN A 429 -4.95 -37.57 -14.39
C ASN A 429 -5.93 -37.38 -13.23
N GLU A 430 -7.06 -36.75 -13.57
CA GLU A 430 -8.25 -36.57 -12.74
C GLU A 430 -8.04 -35.74 -11.45
N GLY A 431 -8.50 -34.48 -11.49
CA GLY A 431 -8.69 -33.67 -10.29
C GLY A 431 -9.73 -34.34 -9.39
N GLY A 432 -9.26 -35.22 -8.50
CA GLY A 432 -10.13 -35.96 -7.60
C GLY A 432 -10.89 -35.01 -6.65
N PRO A 433 -11.98 -35.49 -6.01
CA PRO A 433 -12.82 -34.71 -5.10
C PRO A 433 -12.03 -33.99 -3.99
N GLN A 434 -10.88 -34.54 -3.62
CA GLN A 434 -10.03 -34.05 -2.54
C GLN A 434 -9.25 -32.78 -2.92
N GLN A 435 -8.84 -32.63 -4.18
CA GLN A 435 -8.14 -31.42 -4.65
C GLN A 435 -9.09 -30.24 -4.80
N GLN A 436 -10.30 -30.50 -5.31
CA GLN A 436 -11.37 -29.51 -5.37
C GLN A 436 -11.78 -29.06 -3.96
N LYS A 437 -11.89 -29.99 -3.00
CA LYS A 437 -12.20 -29.68 -1.60
C LYS A 437 -11.13 -28.81 -0.92
N GLN A 438 -9.84 -29.05 -1.19
CA GLN A 438 -8.75 -28.21 -0.69
C GLN A 438 -8.78 -26.81 -1.30
N GLN A 439 -9.06 -26.69 -2.60
CA GLN A 439 -9.18 -25.38 -3.26
C GLN A 439 -10.35 -24.57 -2.68
N LEU A 440 -11.53 -25.19 -2.53
CA LEU A 440 -12.68 -24.55 -1.87
C LEU A 440 -12.35 -24.10 -0.43
N ALA A 441 -11.65 -24.94 0.35
CA ALA A 441 -11.24 -24.56 1.70
C ALA A 441 -10.29 -23.35 1.74
N ARG A 442 -9.39 -23.20 0.74
CA ARG A 442 -8.54 -22.01 0.62
C ARG A 442 -9.35 -20.76 0.30
N LEU A 443 -10.41 -20.87 -0.48
CA LEU A 443 -11.26 -19.73 -0.83
C LEU A 443 -12.11 -19.23 0.35
N ASP A 444 -12.47 -20.11 1.28
CA ASP A 444 -13.17 -19.76 2.53
C ASP A 444 -12.31 -18.88 3.48
N ARG A 445 -11.01 -18.75 3.20
CA ARG A 445 -10.09 -17.87 3.95
C ARG A 445 -10.35 -16.40 3.70
N PHE A 446 -10.98 -16.04 2.58
CA PHE A 446 -11.27 -14.65 2.24
C PHE A 446 -12.48 -14.12 3.00
N CYS A 447 -12.38 -14.02 4.32
CA CYS A 447 -13.39 -13.35 5.14
C CYS A 447 -12.73 -12.50 6.24
N VAL A 448 -13.48 -11.51 6.74
CA VAL A 448 -13.00 -10.57 7.77
C VAL A 448 -12.52 -11.31 9.02
N ARG A 449 -13.18 -12.40 9.41
CA ARG A 449 -12.77 -13.22 10.57
C ARG A 449 -11.38 -13.82 10.37
N HIS A 450 -11.12 -14.43 9.22
CA HIS A 450 -9.83 -15.06 8.93
C HIS A 450 -8.73 -14.02 8.73
N ALA A 451 -9.03 -12.89 8.09
CA ALA A 451 -8.12 -11.76 7.98
C ALA A 451 -7.63 -11.28 9.37
N ARG A 452 -8.57 -11.01 10.30
CA ARG A 452 -8.23 -10.59 11.68
C ARG A 452 -7.51 -11.67 12.47
N GLN A 453 -7.88 -12.94 12.29
CA GLN A 453 -7.20 -14.05 12.95
C GLN A 453 -5.74 -14.17 12.50
N LEU A 454 -5.51 -14.02 11.20
CA LEU A 454 -4.18 -14.06 10.61
C LEU A 454 -3.31 -12.87 11.05
N THR A 455 -3.82 -11.64 11.00
CA THR A 455 -3.04 -10.47 11.45
C THR A 455 -2.72 -10.56 12.93
N TRP A 456 -3.68 -10.99 13.76
CA TRP A 456 -3.42 -11.29 15.16
C TRP A 456 -2.34 -12.36 15.32
N PHE A 457 -2.39 -13.44 14.54
CA PHE A 457 -1.36 -14.49 14.60
C PHE A 457 0.04 -13.96 14.24
N ILE A 458 0.16 -13.17 13.18
CA ILE A 458 1.41 -12.53 12.75
C ILE A 458 1.97 -11.60 13.84
N GLN A 459 1.10 -10.83 14.51
CA GLN A 459 1.49 -9.85 15.52
C GLN A 459 1.76 -10.43 16.91
N ASN A 460 1.53 -11.73 17.18
CA ASN A 460 1.66 -12.29 18.52
C ASN A 460 3.02 -13.01 18.73
N PRO A 461 4.03 -12.34 19.32
CA PRO A 461 5.40 -12.87 19.45
C PRO A 461 5.54 -14.10 20.37
N LEU A 462 4.52 -14.43 21.17
CA LEU A 462 4.50 -15.61 22.06
C LEU A 462 4.01 -16.90 21.39
N ARG A 463 3.43 -16.81 20.18
CA ARG A 463 2.95 -17.96 19.39
C ARG A 463 3.61 -18.06 18.03
N ALA A 464 4.13 -16.96 17.52
CA ALA A 464 5.03 -16.95 16.41
C ALA A 464 6.33 -17.62 16.86
N ASP A 465 6.69 -18.77 16.26
CA ASP A 465 8.03 -19.36 16.40
C ASP A 465 9.11 -18.27 16.23
N LEU A 466 10.32 -18.48 16.74
CA LEU A 466 11.45 -17.55 16.54
C LEU A 466 11.67 -17.15 15.05
N GLY A 467 11.20 -17.98 14.10
CA GLY A 467 11.24 -17.67 12.65
C GLY A 467 10.20 -16.66 12.15
N MET A 468 9.20 -16.30 12.96
CA MET A 468 8.14 -15.34 12.60
C MET A 468 8.44 -13.91 13.08
N GLN A 469 9.38 -13.72 14.01
CA GLN A 469 9.81 -12.40 14.50
C GLN A 469 10.60 -11.56 13.47
N GLY A 470 10.58 -11.94 12.18
CA GLY A 470 11.31 -11.26 11.11
C GLY A 470 10.54 -11.13 9.78
N LEU A 471 9.21 -11.30 9.79
CA LEU A 471 8.40 -11.20 8.56
C LEU A 471 8.47 -9.80 7.94
N PHE A 472 8.45 -8.78 8.81
CA PHE A 472 8.61 -7.40 8.43
C PHE A 472 9.71 -6.76 9.28
N ARG A 473 10.46 -5.87 8.67
CA ARG A 473 11.39 -4.97 9.36
C ARG A 473 10.63 -3.74 9.85
N SER A 474 11.26 -3.00 10.77
CA SER A 474 10.75 -1.73 11.32
C SER A 474 9.42 -1.88 12.08
N ASP A 475 8.75 -0.76 12.37
CA ASP A 475 7.44 -0.70 13.03
C ASP A 475 6.26 -0.99 12.06
N PHE A 476 6.53 -1.58 10.89
CA PHE A 476 5.47 -1.93 9.94
C PHE A 476 4.56 -3.02 10.53
N SER A 477 3.26 -2.74 10.56
CA SER A 477 2.26 -3.65 11.12
C SER A 477 1.15 -3.89 10.12
N LEU A 478 0.96 -5.16 9.75
CA LEU A 478 -0.16 -5.58 8.92
C LEU A 478 -1.41 -5.72 9.79
N ASP A 479 -2.45 -4.96 9.49
CA ASP A 479 -3.72 -4.96 10.21
C ASP A 479 -4.92 -5.29 9.29
N ALA A 480 -6.02 -5.70 9.91
CA ALA A 480 -7.27 -6.05 9.23
C ALA A 480 -8.51 -5.44 9.93
N ASP A 481 -8.31 -4.56 10.91
CA ASP A 481 -9.40 -3.97 11.70
C ASP A 481 -10.22 -2.95 10.90
N TRP A 482 -9.60 -2.37 9.87
CA TRP A 482 -10.23 -1.43 8.94
C TRP A 482 -11.15 -2.13 7.92
N LEU A 483 -11.04 -3.46 7.76
CA LEU A 483 -11.97 -4.24 6.93
C LEU A 483 -13.28 -4.49 7.67
N LYS A 484 -14.40 -4.16 7.02
CA LYS A 484 -15.75 -4.23 7.61
C LYS A 484 -16.55 -5.41 7.08
N SER A 485 -16.60 -5.56 5.76
CA SER A 485 -17.38 -6.60 5.09
C SER A 485 -16.57 -7.29 3.99
N SER A 486 -16.99 -8.50 3.65
CA SER A 486 -16.50 -9.24 2.48
C SER A 486 -17.65 -10.07 1.94
N ARG A 487 -18.11 -9.76 0.74
CA ARG A 487 -19.17 -10.51 0.06
C ARG A 487 -18.60 -11.25 -1.13
N SER A 488 -19.04 -12.49 -1.32
CA SER A 488 -18.76 -13.19 -2.57
C SER A 488 -19.54 -12.51 -3.69
N LEU A 489 -18.87 -12.35 -4.83
CA LEU A 489 -19.51 -11.98 -6.07
C LEU A 489 -19.66 -13.26 -6.88
N GLU A 490 -20.90 -13.64 -7.18
CA GLU A 490 -21.15 -14.81 -8.03
C GLU A 490 -20.53 -14.54 -9.40
N GLY A 491 -19.46 -15.25 -9.73
CA GLY A 491 -18.72 -15.18 -10.99
C GLY A 491 -18.61 -16.56 -11.60
N VAL A 492 -18.48 -16.63 -12.93
CA VAL A 492 -18.39 -17.90 -13.66
C VAL A 492 -16.94 -18.37 -13.79
N SER A 493 -15.99 -17.43 -13.80
CA SER A 493 -14.61 -17.66 -14.25
C SER A 493 -13.59 -17.93 -13.13
N CYS A 494 -13.75 -17.28 -11.96
CA CYS A 494 -12.90 -17.50 -10.79
C CYS A 494 -13.58 -17.02 -9.50
N HIS A 495 -13.01 -17.38 -8.34
CA HIS A 495 -13.58 -16.96 -7.06
C HIS A 495 -13.31 -15.49 -6.78
N THR A 496 -14.39 -14.72 -6.61
CA THR A 496 -14.30 -13.27 -6.42
C THR A 496 -14.96 -12.83 -5.12
N ARG A 497 -14.29 -11.95 -4.37
CA ARG A 497 -14.96 -11.21 -3.29
C ARG A 497 -14.74 -9.73 -3.38
N VAL A 498 -15.80 -9.00 -3.06
CA VAL A 498 -15.78 -7.55 -2.91
C VAL A 498 -15.73 -7.24 -1.42
N TRP A 499 -14.72 -6.46 -1.05
CA TRP A 499 -14.44 -6.01 0.29
C TRP A 499 -14.83 -4.56 0.42
N GLU A 500 -15.36 -4.21 1.59
CA GLU A 500 -15.69 -2.84 1.90
C GLU A 500 -14.89 -2.35 3.09
N HIS A 501 -14.35 -1.16 2.89
CA HIS A 501 -13.91 -0.28 3.93
C HIS A 501 -14.93 0.85 4.07
N TYR A 502 -15.30 1.17 5.31
CA TYR A 502 -16.04 2.37 5.64
C TYR A 502 -15.23 3.09 6.72
N ASP A 503 -14.90 4.34 6.44
CA ASP A 503 -14.26 5.25 7.40
C ASP A 503 -15.18 5.62 8.56
#